data_AF-K1UFV7-F1
#
_entry.id   AF-K1UFV7-F1
#
_cell.length_a   1.000
_cell.length_b   1.000
_cell.length_c   1.000
_cell.angle_alpha   90.00
_cell.angle_beta   90.00
_cell.angle_gamma   90.00
#
_symmetry.space_group_name_H-M   'P 1'
#
loop_
_entity.id
_entity.type
_entity.pdbx_description
1 polymer ?
#
loop_
_entity_poly.entity_id
_entity_poly.type
_entity_poly.pdbx_seq_one_letter_code
_entity_poly.pdbx_strand_id
1 'polypeptide(L)'
;MTGIPNEEIKTLWSKLYEINNVDIILIMIYTGLRPTELLEIQTENVHLDEKYMVGGMKTEAGKDRIIPLNDKIIPLVKNRYDANKKYLPHDGRHTFASLMDSAGANDVCIKLIMGHSMKNDTTKGTYTHKTLEELLTEVNKI
;
A
#
# COMPACT_ATOMS: atom_id res chain seq x y z
N MET A 1 -11.81 2.04 -23.40
CA MET A 1 -10.91 2.11 -22.23
C MET A 1 -9.51 2.31 -22.76
N THR A 2 -8.91 3.47 -22.54
CA THR A 2 -7.56 3.80 -23.00
C THR A 2 -6.55 3.38 -21.93
N GLY A 3 -5.58 2.54 -22.29
CA GLY A 3 -4.46 2.18 -21.41
C GLY A 3 -3.46 3.33 -21.26
N ILE A 4 -2.46 3.16 -20.39
CA ILE A 4 -1.37 4.13 -20.20
C ILE A 4 -0.50 4.14 -21.48
N PRO A 5 -0.35 5.28 -22.18
CA PRO A 5 0.49 5.39 -23.36
C PRO A 5 1.97 5.06 -23.09
N ASN A 6 2.67 4.55 -24.11
CA ASN A 6 4.10 4.22 -23.99
C ASN A 6 4.97 5.41 -23.55
N GLU A 7 4.63 6.64 -23.93
CA GLU A 7 5.36 7.84 -23.51
C GLU A 7 5.18 8.15 -22.01
N GLU A 8 4.00 7.86 -21.44
CA GLU A 8 3.79 7.96 -20.00
C GLU A 8 4.58 6.87 -19.26
N ILE A 9 4.62 5.64 -19.80
CA ILE A 9 5.44 4.56 -19.23
C ILE A 9 6.93 4.93 -19.25
N LYS A 10 7.43 5.55 -20.34
CA LYS A 10 8.81 6.05 -20.41
C LYS A 10 9.06 7.15 -19.37
N THR A 11 8.08 8.02 -19.14
CA THR A 11 8.16 9.06 -18.12
C THR A 11 8.24 8.45 -16.72
N LEU A 12 7.49 7.39 -16.43
CA LEU A 12 7.63 6.66 -15.17
C LEU A 12 9.05 6.10 -15.02
N TRP A 13 9.59 5.46 -16.06
CA TRP A 13 10.97 4.96 -16.02
C TRP A 13 12.01 6.06 -15.81
N SER A 14 11.83 7.25 -16.40
CA SER A 14 12.77 8.37 -16.20
C SER A 14 12.69 9.00 -14.81
N LYS A 15 11.57 8.82 -14.11
CA LYS A 15 11.35 9.30 -12.74
C LYS A 15 11.57 8.25 -11.67
N LEU A 16 11.91 7.03 -12.07
CA LEU A 16 12.28 5.97 -11.14
C LEU A 16 13.49 6.42 -10.31
N TYR A 17 13.36 6.35 -8.98
CA TYR A 17 14.32 6.85 -7.97
C TYR A 17 14.45 8.38 -7.83
N GLU A 18 13.84 9.17 -8.72
CA GLU A 18 13.67 10.61 -8.50
C GLU A 18 12.41 10.90 -7.69
N ILE A 19 11.34 10.16 -7.97
CA ILE A 19 10.05 10.27 -7.29
C ILE A 19 9.75 8.97 -6.54
N ASN A 20 9.39 9.11 -5.27
CA ASN A 20 9.04 7.99 -4.41
C ASN A 20 7.87 7.18 -5.00
N ASN A 21 7.95 5.86 -4.87
CA ASN A 21 6.88 4.92 -5.21
C ASN A 21 6.47 4.81 -6.70
N VAL A 22 7.23 5.42 -7.62
CA VAL A 22 7.04 5.21 -9.08
C VAL A 22 7.14 3.73 -9.47
N ASP A 23 8.00 3.00 -8.76
CA ASP A 23 8.17 1.56 -8.91
C ASP A 23 6.91 0.76 -8.59
N ILE A 24 6.03 1.22 -7.68
CA ILE A 24 4.72 0.59 -7.45
C ILE A 24 3.88 0.63 -8.72
N ILE A 25 3.82 1.78 -9.38
CA ILE A 25 3.05 1.96 -10.62
C ILE A 25 3.64 1.10 -11.73
N LEU A 26 4.97 1.04 -11.86
CA LEU A 26 5.62 0.14 -12.79
C LEU A 26 5.31 -1.33 -12.49
N ILE A 27 5.37 -1.77 -11.24
CA ILE A 27 5.00 -3.14 -10.85
C ILE A 27 3.55 -3.42 -11.25
N MET A 28 2.61 -2.50 -11.00
CA MET A 28 1.21 -2.67 -11.43
C MET A 28 1.08 -2.81 -12.95
N ILE A 29 1.76 -1.97 -13.73
CA ILE A 29 1.75 -2.01 -15.21
C ILE A 29 2.26 -3.36 -15.73
N TYR A 30 3.35 -3.86 -15.14
CA TYR A 30 4.02 -5.08 -15.61
C TYR A 30 3.44 -6.38 -15.04
N THR A 31 2.55 -6.31 -14.03
CA THR A 31 1.91 -7.50 -13.42
C THR A 31 0.39 -7.56 -13.65
N GLY A 32 -0.23 -6.44 -13.99
CA GLY A 32 -1.69 -6.33 -14.14
C GLY A 32 -2.46 -6.44 -12.80
N LEU A 33 -1.77 -6.32 -11.66
CA LEU A 33 -2.41 -6.38 -10.35
C LEU A 33 -3.26 -5.16 -10.09
N ARG A 34 -4.41 -5.36 -9.44
CA ARG A 34 -5.16 -4.25 -8.84
C ARG A 34 -4.38 -3.67 -7.68
N PRO A 35 -4.57 -2.37 -7.34
CA PRO A 35 -3.87 -1.75 -6.21
C PRO A 35 -3.96 -2.58 -4.92
N THR A 36 -5.16 -3.05 -4.58
CA THR A 36 -5.37 -3.88 -3.37
C THR A 36 -4.65 -5.22 -3.44
N GLU A 37 -4.62 -5.87 -4.61
CA GLU A 37 -3.93 -7.15 -4.76
C GLU A 37 -2.42 -6.99 -4.57
N LEU A 38 -1.84 -5.90 -5.11
CA LEU A 38 -0.42 -5.60 -4.95
C LEU A 38 -0.06 -5.26 -3.50
N LEU A 39 -0.86 -4.42 -2.84
CA LEU A 39 -0.63 -4.03 -1.44
C LEU A 39 -0.74 -5.19 -0.46
N GLU A 40 -1.49 -6.24 -0.81
CA GLU A 40 -1.68 -7.43 0.04
C GLU A 40 -0.76 -8.61 -0.34
N ILE A 41 0.14 -8.48 -1.33
CA ILE A 41 1.13 -9.52 -1.62
C ILE A 41 1.98 -9.75 -0.37
N GLN A 42 1.90 -10.97 0.17
CA GLN A 42 2.74 -11.37 1.29
C GLN A 42 4.16 -11.68 0.83
N THR A 43 5.15 -11.30 1.61
CA THR A 43 6.57 -11.49 1.26
C THR A 43 6.93 -12.98 1.06
N GLU A 44 6.30 -13.88 1.82
CA GLU A 44 6.44 -15.34 1.68
C GLU A 44 6.01 -15.87 0.31
N ASN A 45 5.16 -15.12 -0.40
CA ASN A 45 4.64 -15.47 -1.72
C ASN A 45 5.46 -14.85 -2.86
N VAL A 46 6.66 -14.33 -2.59
CA VAL A 46 7.55 -13.71 -3.58
C VAL A 46 8.73 -14.64 -3.84
N HIS A 47 8.78 -15.20 -5.05
CA HIS A 47 9.77 -16.19 -5.48
C HIS A 47 10.70 -15.54 -6.52
N LEU A 48 11.74 -14.85 -6.03
CA LEU A 48 12.62 -14.03 -6.86
C LEU A 48 13.48 -14.85 -7.83
N ASP A 49 13.94 -16.03 -7.43
CA ASP A 49 14.81 -16.89 -8.25
C ASP A 49 14.03 -17.49 -9.42
N GLU A 50 12.79 -17.93 -9.16
CA GLU A 50 11.85 -18.47 -10.13
C GLU A 50 11.05 -17.38 -10.86
N LYS A 51 11.22 -16.11 -10.47
CA LYS A 51 10.63 -14.91 -11.10
C LYS A 51 9.10 -14.91 -11.11
N TYR A 52 8.46 -15.23 -9.99
CA TYR A 52 7.01 -15.09 -9.85
C TYR A 52 6.57 -14.67 -8.44
N MET A 53 5.32 -14.25 -8.34
CA MET A 53 4.62 -14.05 -7.06
C MET A 53 3.32 -14.86 -7.06
N VAL A 54 2.77 -15.14 -5.88
CA VAL A 54 1.43 -15.71 -5.72
C VAL A 54 0.50 -14.67 -5.12
N GLY A 55 -0.67 -14.47 -5.72
CA GLY A 55 -1.63 -13.49 -5.21
C GLY A 55 -3.01 -13.54 -5.86
N GLY A 56 -3.79 -12.50 -5.56
CA GLY A 56 -5.16 -12.34 -6.01
C GLY A 56 -6.20 -12.85 -5.02
N MET A 57 -7.38 -12.20 -5.02
CA MET A 57 -8.28 -12.25 -3.86
C MET A 57 -9.74 -12.60 -4.18
N LYS A 58 -10.27 -12.17 -5.33
CA LYS A 58 -11.72 -11.96 -5.47
C LYS A 58 -12.53 -13.12 -6.09
N THR A 59 -11.90 -14.00 -6.87
CA THR A 59 -12.63 -15.02 -7.65
C THR A 59 -11.87 -16.34 -7.63
N GLU A 60 -12.56 -17.46 -7.82
CA GLU A 60 -11.95 -18.80 -7.92
C GLU A 60 -10.82 -18.85 -8.98
N ALA A 61 -10.99 -18.17 -10.12
CA ALA A 61 -9.96 -18.08 -11.16
C ALA A 61 -8.86 -17.05 -10.86
N GLY A 62 -9.09 -16.14 -9.91
CA GLY A 62 -8.22 -15.00 -9.63
C GLY A 62 -7.44 -15.13 -8.32
N LYS A 63 -7.87 -16.00 -7.40
CA LYS A 63 -7.27 -16.21 -6.09
C LYS A 63 -6.06 -17.16 -6.18
N ASP A 64 -5.03 -16.86 -5.39
CA ASP A 64 -3.82 -17.69 -5.25
C ASP A 64 -3.18 -18.08 -6.59
N ARG A 65 -3.23 -17.16 -7.57
CA ARG A 65 -2.70 -17.38 -8.92
C ARG A 65 -1.22 -17.02 -9.01
N ILE A 66 -0.50 -17.69 -9.91
CA ILE A 66 0.87 -17.33 -10.28
C ILE A 66 0.86 -16.03 -11.08
N ILE A 67 1.69 -15.08 -10.66
CA ILE A 67 1.91 -13.77 -11.28
C ILE A 67 3.39 -13.74 -11.73
N PRO A 68 3.69 -13.94 -13.03
CA PRO A 68 5.07 -13.91 -13.51
C PRO A 68 5.64 -12.49 -13.40
N LEU A 69 6.93 -12.40 -13.07
CA LEU A 69 7.65 -11.14 -13.01
C LEU A 69 8.39 -10.89 -14.32
N ASN A 70 8.13 -9.74 -14.94
CA ASN A 70 8.91 -9.28 -16.08
C ASN A 70 10.33 -8.89 -15.63
N ASP A 71 11.36 -9.28 -16.39
CA ASP A 71 12.76 -8.99 -16.07
C ASP A 71 13.04 -7.51 -15.76
N LYS A 72 12.33 -6.58 -16.40
CA LYS A 72 12.48 -5.14 -16.17
C LYS A 72 12.13 -4.73 -14.74
N ILE A 73 11.17 -5.39 -14.10
CA ILE A 73 10.69 -5.02 -12.77
C ILE A 73 11.25 -5.89 -11.65
N ILE A 74 12.02 -6.94 -11.96
CA ILE A 74 12.67 -7.78 -10.92
C ILE A 74 13.49 -6.93 -9.94
N PRO A 75 14.33 -5.97 -10.37
CA PRO A 75 15.06 -5.11 -9.45
C PRO A 75 14.13 -4.31 -8.52
N LEU A 76 12.96 -3.90 -9.03
CA LEU A 76 11.97 -3.14 -8.25
C LEU A 76 11.33 -4.00 -7.17
N VAL A 77 10.91 -5.22 -7.53
CA VAL A 77 10.35 -6.18 -6.58
C VAL A 77 11.40 -6.56 -5.53
N LYS A 78 12.65 -6.80 -5.96
CA LYS A 78 13.76 -7.10 -5.06
C LYS A 78 14.05 -5.96 -4.08
N ASN A 79 14.00 -4.70 -4.53
CA ASN A 79 14.22 -3.54 -3.65
C ASN A 79 13.13 -3.38 -2.59
N ARG A 80 11.92 -3.90 -2.83
CA ARG A 80 10.82 -3.91 -1.87
C ARG A 80 10.79 -5.15 -0.98
N TYR A 81 11.47 -6.22 -1.39
CA TYR A 81 11.50 -7.47 -0.65
C TYR A 81 12.27 -7.29 0.67
N ASP A 82 11.58 -7.54 1.78
CA ASP A 82 12.17 -7.63 3.12
C ASP A 82 11.52 -8.80 3.86
N ALA A 83 12.31 -9.86 4.10
CA ALA A 83 11.86 -11.08 4.77
C ALA A 83 11.28 -10.84 6.18
N ASN A 84 11.56 -9.69 6.80
CA ASN A 84 11.02 -9.32 8.11
C ASN A 84 9.67 -8.60 8.02
N LYS A 85 9.19 -8.28 6.82
CA LYS A 85 7.90 -7.63 6.58
C LYS A 85 6.89 -8.65 6.10
N LYS A 86 5.66 -8.52 6.60
CA LYS A 86 4.55 -9.39 6.18
C LYS A 86 4.17 -9.17 4.71
N TYR A 87 4.17 -7.91 4.26
CA TYR A 87 3.73 -7.52 2.92
C TYR A 87 4.88 -6.91 2.12
N LEU A 88 4.84 -7.09 0.80
CA LEU A 88 5.87 -6.63 -0.14
C LEU A 88 5.90 -5.09 -0.26
N PRO A 89 4.81 -4.38 -0.62
CA PRO A 89 4.78 -2.93 -0.44
C PRO A 89 4.60 -2.57 1.05
N HIS A 90 5.28 -1.52 1.50
CA HIS A 90 4.99 -0.94 2.81
C HIS A 90 3.56 -0.40 2.85
N ASP A 91 2.87 -0.69 3.95
CA ASP A 91 1.49 -0.26 4.18
C ASP A 91 1.45 1.26 4.43
N GLY A 92 0.91 2.03 3.48
CA GLY A 92 0.71 3.47 3.64
C GLY A 92 -0.15 3.83 4.85
N ARG A 93 -1.01 2.91 5.31
CA ARG A 93 -1.80 3.06 6.54
C ARG A 93 -0.91 3.03 7.79
N HIS A 94 0.15 2.21 7.79
CA HIS A 94 1.13 2.18 8.88
C HIS A 94 2.00 3.45 8.90
N THR A 95 2.43 3.92 7.74
CA THR A 95 3.17 5.19 7.62
C THR A 95 2.32 6.37 8.10
N PHE A 96 1.05 6.44 7.67
CA PHE A 96 0.11 7.47 8.13
C PHE A 96 -0.06 7.46 9.65
N ALA A 97 -0.29 6.29 10.25
CA ALA A 97 -0.43 6.17 11.71
C ALA A 97 0.83 6.66 12.44
N SER A 98 2.02 6.28 11.94
CA SER A 98 3.30 6.66 12.55
C SER A 98 3.57 8.16 12.45
N LEU A 99 3.24 8.78 11.31
CA LEU A 99 3.37 10.23 11.12
C LEU A 99 2.46 11.00 12.08
N MET A 100 1.19 10.59 12.15
CA MET A 100 0.20 11.22 13.03
C MET A 100 0.59 11.10 14.51
N ASP A 101 1.04 9.91 14.94
CA ASP A 101 1.52 9.69 16.31
C ASP A 101 2.77 10.55 16.62
N SER A 102 3.74 10.58 15.69
CA SER A 102 4.95 11.41 15.83
C SER A 102 4.65 12.91 15.88
N ALA A 103 3.59 13.35 15.20
CA ALA A 103 3.11 14.73 15.23
C ALA A 103 2.27 15.07 16.48
N GLY A 104 2.10 14.13 17.41
CA GLY A 104 1.30 14.30 18.62
C GLY A 104 -0.20 14.44 18.33
N ALA A 105 -0.69 13.78 17.28
CA ALA A 105 -2.10 13.79 16.94
C ALA A 105 -2.93 12.96 17.92
N ASN A 106 -4.19 13.35 18.10
CA ASN A 106 -5.10 12.67 19.01
C ASN A 106 -5.42 11.24 18.54
N ASP A 107 -5.15 10.24 19.39
CA ASP A 107 -5.39 8.81 19.12
C ASP A 107 -6.83 8.49 18.65
N VAL A 108 -7.86 9.19 19.15
CA VAL A 108 -9.24 9.01 18.69
C VAL A 108 -9.39 9.49 17.25
N CYS A 109 -8.81 10.65 16.91
CA CYS A 109 -8.82 11.15 15.53
C CYS A 109 -8.07 10.21 14.58
N ILE A 110 -6.91 9.68 14.99
CA ILE A 110 -6.15 8.68 14.22
C ILE A 110 -7.03 7.46 13.93
N LYS A 111 -7.63 6.86 14.95
CA LYS A 111 -8.51 5.68 14.81
C LYS A 111 -9.73 5.94 13.93
N LEU A 112 -10.38 7.11 14.08
CA LEU A 112 -11.52 7.51 13.26
C LEU A 112 -11.15 7.71 11.79
N ILE A 113 -10.07 8.45 11.50
CA ILE A 113 -9.59 8.70 10.13
C ILE A 113 -9.21 7.37 9.45
N MET A 114 -8.57 6.47 10.19
CA MET A 114 -8.19 5.16 9.69
C MET A 114 -9.38 4.18 9.58
N GLY A 115 -10.56 4.51 10.10
CA GLY A 115 -11.73 3.62 10.10
C GLY A 115 -11.58 2.40 11.02
N HIS A 116 -10.82 2.51 12.11
CA HIS A 116 -10.75 1.46 13.14
C HIS A 116 -12.04 1.40 13.97
N SER A 117 -12.50 0.18 14.28
CA SER A 117 -13.65 -0.02 15.17
C SER A 117 -13.31 0.41 16.59
N MET A 118 -14.10 1.32 17.16
CA MET A 118 -13.99 1.78 18.55
C MET A 118 -14.77 0.90 19.54
N LYS A 119 -15.41 -0.19 19.07
CA LYS A 119 -16.36 -0.99 19.87
C LYS A 119 -15.78 -1.63 21.13
N ASN A 120 -14.46 -1.83 21.20
CA ASN A 120 -13.78 -2.43 22.36
C ASN A 120 -13.14 -1.38 23.29
N ASP A 121 -13.24 -0.09 22.96
CA ASP A 121 -12.68 1.02 23.75
C ASP A 121 -13.84 1.66 24.54
N THR A 122 -14.24 1.01 25.64
CA THR A 122 -15.49 1.25 26.40
C THR A 122 -15.62 2.65 27.00
N THR A 123 -14.55 3.45 27.01
CA THR A 123 -14.54 4.85 27.48
C THR A 123 -14.53 5.89 26.35
N LYS A 124 -13.97 5.57 25.18
CA LYS A 124 -13.84 6.51 24.02
C LYS A 124 -14.94 6.31 22.96
N GLY A 125 -15.46 5.09 22.81
CA GLY A 125 -16.46 4.78 21.77
C GLY A 125 -17.84 5.45 21.96
N THR A 126 -18.16 5.86 23.20
CA THR A 126 -19.51 6.33 23.57
C THR A 126 -19.60 7.85 23.79
N TYR A 127 -18.48 8.54 24.05
CA TYR A 127 -18.48 9.95 24.48
C TYR A 127 -17.50 10.88 23.73
N THR A 128 -16.56 10.37 22.93
CA THR A 128 -15.68 11.21 22.11
C THR A 128 -16.16 11.30 20.67
N HIS A 129 -17.19 12.11 20.44
CA HIS A 129 -17.51 12.59 19.10
C HIS A 129 -16.48 13.64 18.70
N LYS A 130 -15.85 13.46 17.54
CA LYS A 130 -14.96 14.45 16.92
C LYS A 130 -15.68 15.14 15.79
N THR A 131 -15.61 16.46 15.74
CA THR A 131 -16.11 17.25 14.61
C THR A 131 -15.17 17.09 13.40
N LEU A 132 -15.68 17.39 12.20
CA LEU A 132 -14.82 17.46 11.01
C LEU A 132 -13.66 18.46 11.21
N GLU A 133 -13.90 19.58 11.88
CA GLU A 133 -12.89 20.58 12.18
C GLU A 133 -11.77 20.03 13.06
N GLU A 134 -12.10 19.25 14.09
CA GLU A 134 -11.11 18.57 14.92
C GLU A 134 -10.31 17.54 14.11
N LEU A 135 -10.95 16.75 13.25
CA LEU A 135 -10.25 15.79 12.38
C LEU A 135 -9.29 16.51 11.41
N LEU A 136 -9.74 17.62 10.81
CA LEU A 136 -8.92 18.44 9.93
C LEU A 136 -7.76 19.10 10.67
N THR A 137 -8.00 19.58 11.89
CA THR A 137 -6.94 20.16 12.74
C THR A 137 -5.85 19.13 13.02
N GLU A 138 -6.24 17.89 13.35
CA GLU A 138 -5.30 16.83 13.69
C GLU A 138 -4.56 16.27 12.47
N VAL A 139 -5.24 16.08 11.33
CA VAL A 139 -4.57 15.54 10.12
C VAL A 139 -3.61 16.54 9.49
N ASN A 140 -3.80 17.85 9.69
CA ASN A 140 -2.89 18.89 9.19
C ASN A 140 -1.66 19.10 10.10
N LYS A 141 -1.45 18.25 11.10
CA LYS A 141 -0.21 18.25 11.90
C LYS A 141 0.97 17.58 11.17
N ILE A 142 0.70 16.82 10.11
CA ILE A 142 1.70 16.12 9.27
C ILE A 142 1.91 16.81 7.93
#